data_AF-A0A7V8E245-F1
#
_entry.id   AF-A0A7V8E245-F1
#
_cell.length_a   1.000
_cell.length_b   1.000
_cell.length_c   1.000
_cell.angle_alpha   90.00
_cell.angle_beta   90.00
_cell.angle_gamma   90.00
#
_symmetry.space_group_name_H-M   'P 1'
#
loop_
_entity.id
_entity.type
_entity.pdbx_description
1 polymer ?
#
loop_
_entity_poly.entity_id
_entity_poly.type
_entity_poly.pdbx_seq_one_letter_code
_entity_poly.pdbx_strand_id
1 'polypeptide(L)' 'MASVNAEEVKKDVVAQKKTVTELKTKSKDRRKDLPLRAERKALKRLQRRWRLASGTKIAAAKKAAEKK' A
#
# COMPACT_ATOMS: atom_id res chain seq x y z
N MET A 1 -18.24 -10.43 10.28
CA MET A 1 -16.84 -10.19 9.92
C MET A 1 -16.77 -8.89 9.14
N ALA A 2 -15.93 -7.92 9.52
CA ALA A 2 -15.82 -6.66 8.78
C ALA A 2 -15.16 -6.92 7.41
N SER A 3 -15.94 -6.84 6.33
CA SER A 3 -15.43 -6.90 4.96
C SER A 3 -14.57 -5.67 4.71
N VAL A 4 -13.26 -5.88 4.61
CA VAL A 4 -12.31 -4.81 4.26
C VAL A 4 -12.64 -4.32 2.85
N ASN A 5 -13.20 -3.11 2.73
CA ASN A 5 -13.58 -2.54 1.46
C ASN A 5 -12.33 -2.11 0.67
N ALA A 6 -12.11 -2.70 -0.51
CA ALA A 6 -10.93 -2.41 -1.32
C ALA A 6 -10.87 -0.94 -1.77
N GLU A 7 -12.01 -0.28 -1.98
CA GLU A 7 -12.05 1.14 -2.37
C GLU A 7 -11.65 2.08 -1.24
N GLU A 8 -11.96 1.75 0.01
CA GLU A 8 -11.50 2.52 1.18
C GLU A 8 -9.99 2.39 1.36
N VAL A 9 -9.46 1.17 1.31
CA VAL A 9 -8.02 0.95 1.44
C VAL A 9 -7.26 1.59 0.27
N LYS A 10 -7.86 1.69 -0.92
CA LYS A 10 -7.28 2.40 -2.07
C LYS A 10 -7.15 3.90 -1.79
N LYS A 11 -8.17 4.54 -1.20
CA LYS A 11 -8.11 5.95 -0.78
C LYS A 11 -6.98 6.17 0.24
N ASP A 12 -6.84 5.27 1.21
CA ASP A 12 -5.75 5.32 2.21
C ASP A 12 -4.36 5.17 1.57
N VAL A 13 -4.20 4.26 0.61
CA VAL A 13 -2.94 4.10 -0.14
C VAL A 13 -2.57 5.38 -0.89
N VAL A 14 -3.55 6.06 -1.50
CA VAL A 14 -3.31 7.31 -2.23
C VAL A 14 -2.94 8.45 -1.28
N ALA A 15 -3.64 8.59 -0.16
CA ALA A 15 -3.32 9.58 0.88
C ALA A 15 -1.89 9.37 1.42
N GLN A 16 -1.55 8.12 1.77
CA GLN A 16 -0.23 7.76 2.29
C GLN A 16 0.89 7.91 1.26
N LYS A 17 0.61 7.77 -0.04
CA LYS A 17 1.59 8.07 -1.09
C LYS A 17 1.92 9.57 -1.15
N LYS A 18 0.92 10.43 -0.98
CA LYS A 18 1.13 11.89 -0.97
C LYS A 18 2.02 12.29 0.21
N THR A 19 1.74 11.78 1.41
CA THR A 19 2.56 12.07 2.62
C THR A 19 4.02 11.63 2.45
N VAL A 20 4.26 10.41 1.94
CA VAL A 20 5.62 9.92 1.66
C VAL A 20 6.34 10.77 0.61
N THR A 21 5.61 11.26 -0.40
CA THR A 21 6.18 12.10 -1.46
C THR A 21 6.53 13.49 -0.93
N GLU A 22 5.64 14.10 -0.15
CA GLU A 22 5.90 15.39 0.49
C GLU A 22 7.06 15.33 1.50
N LEU A 23 7.16 14.26 2.27
CA LEU A 23 8.28 14.07 3.20
C LEU A 23 9.61 13.88 2.43
N LYS A 24 9.58 13.25 1.26
CA LYS A 24 10.75 13.13 0.38
C LYS A 24 11.17 14.47 -0.22
N THR A 25 10.21 15.29 -0.65
CA THR A 25 10.52 16.59 -1.29
C THR A 25 10.94 17.65 -0.28
N LYS A 26 10.36 17.65 0.92
CA LYS A 26 10.71 18.59 2.00
C LYS A 26 11.98 18.20 2.76
N SER A 27 12.52 16.99 2.56
CA SER A 27 13.64 16.51 3.36
C SER A 27 14.80 15.95 2.52
N LYS A 28 15.83 16.78 2.35
CA LYS A 28 17.20 16.34 2.01
C LYS A 28 18.02 15.96 3.26
N ASP A 29 17.42 16.06 4.44
CA ASP A 29 18.09 15.86 5.72
C ASP A 29 18.00 14.39 6.14
N ARG A 30 19.16 13.71 6.20
CA ARG A 30 19.30 12.30 6.61
C ARG A 30 18.72 12.02 8.00
N ARG A 31 18.62 13.02 8.90
CA ARG A 31 18.04 12.82 10.25
C ARG A 31 16.53 12.60 10.23
N LYS A 32 15.84 13.05 9.17
CA LYS A 32 14.39 12.85 8.96
C LYS A 32 14.08 11.59 8.16
N ASP A 33 15.08 10.73 7.92
CA ASP A 33 14.89 9.43 7.25
C ASP A 33 14.11 8.43 8.13
N LEU A 34 14.14 8.60 9.46
CA LEU A 34 13.36 7.79 10.41
C LEU A 34 11.83 7.95 10.23
N PRO A 35 11.27 9.18 10.25
CA PRO A 35 9.87 9.43 9.90
C PRO A 35 9.49 8.88 8.52
N LEU A 36 10.32 9.12 7.50
CA LEU A 36 10.13 8.62 6.15
C LEU A 36 10.07 7.08 6.08
N ARG A 37 10.88 6.40 6.89
CA ARG A 37 10.93 4.93 6.96
C ARG A 37 9.66 4.35 7.59
N ALA A 38 9.12 5.01 8.62
CA ALA A 38 7.85 4.65 9.24
C ALA A 38 6.69 4.78 8.24
N GLU A 39 6.61 5.92 7.56
CA GLU A 39 5.57 6.22 6.56
C GLU A 39 5.62 5.26 5.36
N ARG A 40 6.83 4.90 4.89
CA ARG A 40 7.02 3.86 3.86
C ARG A 40 6.56 2.47 4.35
N LYS A 41 6.81 2.12 5.60
CA LYS A 41 6.38 0.84 6.19
C LYS A 41 4.85 0.79 6.29
N ALA A 42 4.21 1.88 6.68
CA ALA A 42 2.76 2.02 6.68
C ALA A 42 2.17 1.91 5.26
N LEU A 43 2.77 2.60 4.28
CA LEU A 43 2.37 2.48 2.87
C LEU A 43 2.41 1.04 2.36
N LYS A 44 3.50 0.29 2.66
CA LYS A 44 3.61 -1.13 2.29
C LYS A 44 2.51 -1.99 2.93
N ARG A 45 2.12 -1.70 4.17
CA ARG A 45 1.02 -2.40 4.86
C ARG A 45 -0.32 -2.13 4.18
N LEU A 46 -0.62 -0.87 3.85
CA LEU A 46 -1.84 -0.49 3.14
C LEU A 46 -1.92 -1.13 1.74
N GLN A 47 -0.81 -1.13 0.99
CA GLN A 47 -0.74 -1.81 -0.31
C GLN A 47 -0.99 -3.32 -0.19
N ARG A 48 -0.48 -3.96 0.86
CA ARG A 48 -0.75 -5.38 1.14
C ARG A 48 -2.23 -5.60 1.45
N ARG A 49 -2.85 -4.76 2.29
CA ARG A 49 -4.28 -4.83 2.61
C ARG A 49 -5.14 -4.63 1.36
N TRP A 50 -4.82 -3.66 0.52
CA TRP A 50 -5.52 -3.40 -0.73
C TRP A 50 -5.41 -4.59 -1.69
N ARG A 51 -4.22 -5.19 -1.81
CA ARG A 51 -4.01 -6.40 -2.64
C ARG A 51 -4.84 -7.59 -2.17
N LEU A 52 -4.97 -7.77 -0.85
CA LEU A 52 -5.79 -8.84 -0.28
C LEU A 52 -7.28 -8.57 -0.47
N ALA A 53 -7.73 -7.33 -0.22
CA ALA A 53 -9.12 -6.91 -0.39
C ALA A 53 -9.57 -6.92 -1.87
N SER A 54 -8.69 -6.57 -2.80
CA SER A 54 -8.97 -6.58 -4.25
C SER A 54 -8.94 -7.97 -4.88
N GLY A 55 -8.62 -9.03 -4.14
CA GLY A 55 -8.53 -10.39 -4.68
C GLY A 55 -7.45 -10.57 -5.75
N THR A 56 -6.53 -9.62 -5.93
CA THR A 56 -5.55 -9.63 -7.06
C THR A 56 -4.57 -10.81 -6.99
N LYS A 57 -4.26 -11.33 -5.79
CA LYS A 57 -3.50 -12.60 -5.67
C LYS A 57 -4.34 -13.83 -6.02
N ILE A 58 -5.64 -13.80 -5.73
CA ILE A 58 -6.56 -14.90 -6.05
C ILE A 58 -6.79 -14.95 -7.57
N ALA A 59 -6.96 -13.79 -8.21
CA ALA A 59 -7.12 -13.71 -9.67
C ALA A 59 -5.87 -14.18 -10.43
N ALA A 60 -4.66 -13.81 -9.98
CA ALA A 60 -3.41 -14.27 -10.59
C ALA A 60 -3.19 -15.78 -10.39
N ALA A 61 -3.48 -16.30 -9.19
CA ALA A 61 -3.38 -17.74 -8.90
C ALA A 61 -4.45 -18.56 -9.66
N LYS A 62 -5.68 -18.04 -9.77
CA LYS A 62 -6.77 -18.68 -10.52
C LYS A 62 -6.45 -18.74 -12.01
N LYS A 63 -5.93 -17.66 -12.61
CA LYS A 63 -5.46 -17.65 -14.01
C LYS A 63 -4.29 -18.61 -14.27
N ALA A 64 -3.44 -18.86 -13.27
CA ALA A 64 -2.36 -19.84 -13.38
C ALA A 64 -2.86 -21.29 -13.23
N ALA A 65 -3.92 -21.51 -12.45
CA ALA A 65 -4.56 -22.82 -12.29
C ALA A 65 -5.43 -23.21 -13.49
N GLU A 66 -6.05 -22.25 -14.18
CA GLU A 66 -6.93 -22.47 -15.34
C GLU A 66 -6.16 -22.73 -16.66
N LYS A 67 -4.82 -22.62 -16.64
CA LYS A 67 -3.91 -22.92 -17.76
C LYS A 67 -3.20 -24.28 -17.63
N LYS A 68 -3.59 -25.11 -16.66
CA LYS A 68 -3.15 -26.51 -16.51
C LYS A 68 -4.33 -27.43 -16.78
#